data_AF-A0A6V7K1I2-F1
#
_entry.id   AF-A0A6V7K1I2-F1
#
_cell.length_a   1.000
_cell.length_b   1.000
_cell.length_c   1.000
_cell.angle_alpha   90.00
_cell.angle_beta   90.00
_cell.angle_gamma   90.00
#
_symmetry.space_group_name_H-M   'P 1'
#
loop_
_entity.id
_entity.type
_entity.pdbx_description
1 polymer ?
#
loop_
_entity_poly.entity_id
_entity_poly.type
_entity_poly.pdbx_seq_one_letter_code
_entity_poly.pdbx_strand_id
1 'polypeptide(L)' 'DLNGTIKMVLVNAIYFKGSWKYPFSVDATCQKDFHVSGDVVKKVPMMTLKKHFRHGDLPGVKARFLEMPYS' A
#
# COMPACT_ATOMS: atom_id res chain seq x y z
N ASP A 1 -25.11 8.85 15.77
CA ASP A 1 -26.11 8.16 16.61
C ASP A 1 -27.24 7.56 15.79
N LEU A 2 -27.72 6.41 16.24
CA LEU A 2 -28.82 5.66 15.64
C LEU A 2 -30.13 6.02 16.37
N ASN A 3 -31.15 6.46 15.63
CA ASN A 3 -32.43 6.95 16.17
C ASN A 3 -33.31 5.81 16.74
N GLY A 4 -34.21 6.13 17.67
CA GLY A 4 -35.05 5.18 18.43
C GLY A 4 -36.12 4.43 17.62
N THR A 5 -36.22 4.66 16.31
CA THR A 5 -37.14 3.95 15.39
C THR A 5 -36.43 2.96 14.46
N ILE A 6 -35.11 2.77 14.61
CA ILE A 6 -34.34 1.84 13.78
C ILE A 6 -34.68 0.40 14.17
N LYS A 7 -35.20 -0.35 13.19
CA LYS A 7 -35.62 -1.74 13.37
C LYS A 7 -34.52 -2.77 13.10
N MET A 8 -33.50 -2.42 12.31
CA MET A 8 -32.33 -3.27 12.07
C MET A 8 -31.17 -2.46 11.48
N VAL A 9 -29.94 -2.81 11.86
CA VAL A 9 -28.70 -2.38 11.20
C VAL A 9 -27.84 -3.62 10.95
N LEU A 10 -27.32 -3.76 9.74
CA LEU A 10 -26.30 -4.75 9.41
C LEU A 10 -25.00 -4.03 9.04
N VAL A 11 -23.94 -4.30 9.78
CA VAL A 11 -22.61 -3.71 9.55
C VAL A 11 -21.60 -4.82 9.32
N ASN A 12 -20.73 -4.63 8.33
CA ASN A 12 -19.53 -5.44 8.15
C ASN A 12 -18.33 -4.49 8.19
N ALA A 13 -17.35 -4.81 9.03
CA ALA A 13 -16.10 -4.09 9.12
C ALA A 13 -14.94 -5.09 9.07
N ILE A 14 -13.95 -4.80 8.22
CA ILE A 14 -12.72 -5.59 8.08
C ILE A 14 -11.54 -4.70 8.39
N TYR A 15 -10.66 -5.17 9.28
CA TYR A 15 -9.41 -4.50 9.63
C TYR A 15 -8.24 -5.44 9.34
N PHE A 16 -7.25 -4.94 8.60
CA PHE A 16 -6.03 -5.68 8.31
C PHE A 16 -4.81 -4.83 8.64
N LYS A 17 -3.91 -5.40 9.45
CA LYS A 17 -2.58 -4.86 9.75
C LYS A 17 -1.58 -6.02 9.83
N GLY A 18 -1.05 -6.41 8.68
CA GLY A 18 -0.01 -7.43 8.59
C GLY A 18 1.39 -6.85 8.81
N SER A 19 2.24 -7.59 9.52
CA SER A 19 3.68 -7.32 9.56
C SER A 19 4.32 -7.83 8.27
N TRP A 20 5.21 -7.06 7.65
CA TRP A 20 5.97 -7.56 6.50
C TRP A 20 6.87 -8.71 6.93
N LYS A 21 6.97 -9.75 6.09
CA LYS A 21 7.99 -10.80 6.25
C LYS A 21 9.40 -10.22 6.23
N TYR A 22 9.57 -9.15 5.45
CA TYR A 22 10.81 -8.39 5.34
C TYR A 22 10.52 -6.90 5.58
N PRO A 23 10.66 -6.40 6.82
CA PRO A 23 10.35 -5.02 7.15
C PRO A 23 11.37 -4.04 6.55
N PHE A 24 10.91 -2.81 6.32
CA PHE A 24 11.75 -1.71 5.88
C PHE A 24 12.53 -1.14 7.06
N SER A 25 13.78 -0.71 6.83
CA SER A 25 14.49 0.12 7.80
C SER A 25 13.88 1.51 7.82
N VAL A 26 13.58 2.04 9.02
CA VAL A 26 13.03 3.39 9.19
C VAL A 26 14.04 4.44 8.67
N ASP A 27 15.33 4.23 8.91
CA ASP A 27 16.41 5.13 8.48
C ASP A 27 16.55 5.20 6.95
N ALA A 28 16.04 4.19 6.24
CA ALA A 28 16.01 4.17 4.77
C ALA A 28 14.75 4.86 4.18
N THR A 29 13.94 5.51 5.01
CA THR A 29 12.76 6.27 4.59
C THR A 29 13.12 7.74 4.43
N CYS A 30 12.96 8.28 3.22
CA CYS A 30 13.32 9.66 2.91
C CYS A 30 12.31 10.31 1.95
N GLN A 31 12.25 11.65 1.94
CA GLN A 31 11.36 12.37 1.02
C GLN A 31 11.82 12.19 -0.43
N LYS A 32 10.96 11.59 -1.26
CA LYS A 32 11.18 11.43 -2.70
C LYS A 32 9.98 11.90 -3.50
N ASP A 33 10.23 12.25 -4.75
CA ASP A 33 9.19 12.69 -5.67
C ASP A 33 8.33 11.49 -6.11
N PHE A 34 7.01 11.66 -6.04
CA PHE A 34 6.00 10.72 -6.51
C PHE A 34 5.14 11.40 -7.58
N HIS A 35 5.12 10.82 -8.76
CA HIS A 35 4.37 11.32 -9.91
C HIS A 35 2.94 10.79 -9.84
N VAL A 36 2.00 11.65 -9.43
CA VAL A 36 0.57 11.31 -9.32
C VAL A 36 -0.06 11.24 -10.72
N SER A 37 0.38 12.11 -11.62
CA SER A 37 0.03 12.15 -13.04
C SER A 37 1.22 12.71 -13.83
N GLY A 38 1.07 12.90 -15.15
CA GLY A 38 2.11 13.49 -15.99
C GLY A 38 2.59 14.88 -15.51
N ASP A 39 1.69 15.68 -14.93
CA ASP A 39 1.96 17.07 -14.57
C ASP A 39 2.01 17.32 -13.06
N VAL A 40 1.61 16.33 -12.24
CA VAL A 40 1.48 16.49 -10.78
C VAL A 40 2.50 15.63 -10.06
N VAL A 41 3.41 16.29 -9.34
CA VAL A 41 4.45 15.66 -8.51
C VAL A 41 4.28 16.07 -7.05
N LYS A 42 4.40 15.11 -6.13
CA LYS A 42 4.36 15.33 -4.69
C LYS A 42 5.55 14.68 -4.01
N LYS A 43 6.11 15.34 -2.98
CA LYS A 43 7.11 14.71 -2.11
C LYS A 43 6.41 13.82 -1.08
N VAL A 44 6.85 12.57 -0.98
CA VAL A 44 6.32 11.58 -0.04
C VAL A 44 7.47 10.88 0.71
N PRO A 45 7.26 10.45 1.97
CA PRO A 45 8.22 9.63 2.69
C PRO A 45 8.28 8.23 2.06
N MET A 46 9.27 8.00 1.20
CA MET A 46 9.44 6.77 0.44
C MET A 46 10.33 5.78 1.21
N MET A 47 9.77 4.64 1.58
CA MET A 47 10.52 3.54 2.19
C MET A 47 11.39 2.84 1.14
N THR A 48 12.56 2.35 1.53
CA THR A 48 13.48 1.62 0.64
C THR A 48 14.03 0.37 1.33
N LEU A 49 14.08 -0.74 0.61
CA LEU A 49 14.81 -1.94 1.01
C LEU A 49 15.34 -2.66 -0.23
N LYS A 50 16.38 -3.50 -0.07
CA LYS A 50 16.92 -4.33 -1.15
C LYS A 50 16.89 -5.80 -0.76
N LYS A 51 16.14 -6.62 -1.51
CA LYS A 51 16.04 -8.08 -1.30
C LYS A 51 15.60 -8.78 -2.58
N HIS A 52 15.74 -10.11 -2.62
CA HIS A 52 15.14 -10.94 -3.66
C HIS A 52 13.63 -11.03 -3.44
N PHE A 53 12.87 -10.56 -4.43
CA PHE A 53 11.42 -10.65 -4.49
C PHE A 53 10.99 -11.32 -5.78
N ARG A 54 9.78 -11.86 -5.81
CA ARG A 54 9.13 -12.26 -7.06
C ARG A 54 8.62 -10.99 -7.72
N HIS A 55 9.11 -10.71 -8.93
CA HIS A 55 8.74 -9.55 -9.72
C HIS A 55 8.79 -9.90 -11.20
N GLY A 56 8.21 -9.04 -12.05
CA GLY A 56 8.26 -9.22 -13.50
C GLY A 56 7.47 -8.15 -14.24
N ASP A 57 7.54 -8.20 -15.57
CA ASP A 57 6.80 -7.31 -16.46
C ASP A 57 5.47 -7.96 -16.88
N LEU A 58 4.43 -7.13 -17.04
CA LEU A 58 3.11 -7.49 -17.54
C LEU A 58 2.89 -6.76 -18.88
N PRO A 59 3.37 -7.32 -20.00
CA PRO A 59 3.42 -6.61 -21.28
C PRO A 59 2.02 -6.26 -21.82
N GLY A 60 1.03 -7.11 -21.58
CA GLY A 60 -0.36 -6.88 -22.02
C GLY A 60 -1.02 -5.62 -21.42
N VAL A 61 -0.49 -5.12 -20.30
CA VAL A 61 -1.00 -3.91 -19.62
C VAL A 61 0.08 -2.85 -19.40
N LYS A 62 1.26 -3.02 -20.02
CA LYS A 62 2.43 -2.12 -19.88
C LYS A 62 2.77 -1.79 -18.41
N ALA A 63 2.75 -2.80 -17.53
CA ALA A 63 2.99 -2.63 -16.10
C ALA A 63 4.09 -3.57 -15.57
N ARG A 64 4.50 -3.36 -14.33
CA ARG A 64 5.38 -4.27 -13.58
C ARG A 64 4.69 -4.74 -12.30
N PHE A 65 4.95 -5.97 -11.87
CA PHE A 65 4.47 -6.48 -10.59
C PHE A 65 5.63 -6.76 -9.62
N LEU A 66 5.31 -6.71 -8.33
CA LEU A 66 6.20 -7.05 -7.22
C LEU A 66 5.36 -7.73 -6.13
N GLU A 67 5.77 -8.91 -5.68
CA GLU A 67 5.14 -9.62 -4.55
C GLU A 67 5.82 -9.22 -3.23
N MET A 68 5.03 -8.71 -2.27
CA MET A 68 5.51 -8.35 -0.93
C MET A 68 4.78 -9.18 0.13
N PRO A 69 5.42 -10.25 0.66
CA PRO A 69 4.77 -11.12 1.63
C PRO A 69 4.66 -10.49 3.03
N TYR A 70 3.52 -10.73 3.67
CA TYR A 70 3.36 -10.58 5.11
C TYR A 70 3.86 -11.82 5.86
N SER A 71 4.12 -11.67 7.16
CA SER A 71 4.47 -12.76 8.08
C SER A 71 3.27 -13.61 8.46
#